data_AF-M6F823-F1
#
_entry.id   AF-M6F823-F1
#
_cell.length_a   1.000
_cell.length_b   1.000
_cell.length_c   1.000
_cell.angle_alpha   90.00
_cell.angle_beta   90.00
_cell.angle_gamma   90.00
#
_symmetry.space_group_name_H-M   'P 1'
#
loop_
_entity.id
_entity.type
_entity.pdbx_description
1 polymer ?
#
loop_
_entity_poly.entity_id
_entity_poly.type
_entity_poly.pdbx_seq_one_letter_code
_entity_poly.pdbx_strand_id
1 'polypeptide(L)' 'MRADRLLSILLRLQAKGRISSRDLAKKLEVSERTIHRDMEALSASGVRGTRI' A
#
# COMPACT_ATOMS: atom_id res chain seq x y z
N MET A 1 3.74 13.50 2.94
CA MET A 1 4.66 12.51 2.33
C MET A 1 4.67 11.13 3.03
N ARG A 2 3.60 10.74 3.73
CA ARG A 2 3.36 9.37 4.24
C ARG A 2 1.87 9.05 4.13
N ALA A 3 1.00 9.94 4.61
CA ALA A 3 -0.45 9.81 4.46
C ALA A 3 -0.91 9.78 2.98
N ASP A 4 -0.36 10.64 2.13
CA ASP A 4 -0.55 10.63 0.66
C ASP A 4 -0.15 9.30 0.01
N ARG A 5 0.97 8.71 0.44
CA ARG A 5 1.44 7.43 -0.06
C ARG A 5 0.58 6.28 0.45
N LEU A 6 0.18 6.30 1.72
CA LEU A 6 -0.76 5.33 2.28
C LEU A 6 -2.11 5.37 1.56
N LEU A 7 -2.63 6.57 1.28
CA LEU A 7 -3.85 6.76 0.51
C LEU A 7 -3.69 6.25 -0.93
N SER A 8 -2.55 6.54 -1.56
CA SER A 8 -2.25 6.04 -2.91
C SER A 8 -2.15 4.50 -2.97
N ILE A 9 -1.57 3.87 -1.95
CA ILE A 9 -1.54 2.40 -1.83
C ILE A 9 -2.96 1.85 -1.68
N LEU A 10 -3.76 2.45 -0.80
CA LEU A 10 -5.16 2.10 -0.55
C LEU A 10 -6.02 2.11 -1.82
N LEU A 11 -6.02 3.22 -2.55
CA LEU A 11 -6.83 3.36 -3.78
C LEU A 11 -6.43 2.34 -4.84
N ARG A 12 -5.13 2.01 -4.94
CA ARG A 12 -4.63 0.99 -5.88
C ARG A 12 -5.06 -0.41 -5.49
N LEU A 13 -5.06 -0.72 -4.18
CA LEU A 13 -5.53 -2.01 -3.67
C LEU A 13 -7.04 -2.19 -3.90
N GLN A 14 -7.85 -1.13 -3.71
CA GLN A 14 -9.29 -1.16 -4.02
C GLN A 14 -9.56 -1.34 -5.52
N ALA A 15 -8.81 -0.66 -6.38
CA ALA A 15 -9.05 -0.70 -7.83
C ALA A 15 -8.61 -2.01 -8.52
N LYS A 16 -7.56 -2.67 -8.02
CA LYS A 16 -6.97 -3.85 -8.69
C LYS A 16 -7.02 -5.13 -7.87
N GLY A 17 -7.47 -5.08 -6.60
CA GLY A 17 -7.56 -6.20 -5.67
C GLY A 17 -6.20 -6.70 -5.17
N ARG A 18 -5.22 -6.89 -6.06
CA ARG A 18 -3.86 -7.34 -5.72
C ARG A 18 -2.84 -6.58 -6.57
N ILE A 19 -1.76 -6.16 -5.92
CA ILE A 19 -0.57 -5.59 -6.54
C ILE A 19 0.64 -6.03 -5.73
N SER A 20 1.77 -6.31 -6.38
CA SER A 20 2.98 -6.74 -5.68
C SER A 20 3.65 -5.55 -4.97
N SER A 21 4.38 -5.82 -3.88
CA SER A 21 5.19 -4.79 -3.20
C SER A 21 6.23 -4.16 -4.12
N ARG A 22 6.79 -4.95 -5.05
CA ARG A 22 7.73 -4.49 -6.08
C ARG A 22 7.11 -3.50 -7.04
N ASP A 23 5.91 -3.78 -7.53
CA ASP A 23 5.22 -2.87 -8.46
C ASP A 23 4.80 -1.57 -7.76
N LEU A 24 4.39 -1.66 -6.50
CA LEU A 24 4.11 -0.48 -5.68
C LEU A 24 5.37 0.36 -5.46
N ALA A 25 6.48 -0.29 -5.10
CA ALA A 25 7.78 0.36 -4.91
C ALA A 25 8.22 1.12 -6.17
N LYS A 26 8.14 0.47 -7.34
CA LYS A 26 8.45 1.10 -8.63
C LYS A 26 7.55 2.29 -8.95
N LYS A 27 6.23 2.17 -8.71
CA LYS A 27 5.25 3.22 -9.04
C LYS A 27 5.28 4.41 -8.10
N LEU A 28 5.70 4.21 -6.86
CA LEU A 28 5.76 5.23 -5.82
C LEU A 28 7.19 5.73 -5.62
N GLU A 29 8.15 5.24 -6.41
CA GLU A 29 9.57 5.62 -6.37
C GLU A 29 10.18 5.48 -4.97
N VAL A 30 9.85 4.37 -4.31
CA VAL A 30 10.36 4.03 -2.97
C VAL A 30 10.92 2.61 -2.95
N SER A 31 11.61 2.26 -1.88
CA SER A 31 12.08 0.88 -1.68
C SER A 31 10.94 -0.08 -1.33
N GLU A 32 11.11 -1.38 -1.62
CA GLU A 32 10.18 -2.43 -1.15
C GLU A 32 10.07 -2.44 0.39
N ARG A 33 11.16 -2.12 1.12
CA ARG A 33 11.15 -1.96 2.60
C ARG A 33 10.20 -0.85 3.05
N THR A 34 10.14 0.27 2.33
CA THR A 34 9.19 1.36 2.61
C THR A 34 7.75 0.87 2.42
N ILE A 35 7.49 0.11 1.35
CA ILE A 35 6.17 -0.49 1.11
C ILE A 35 5.78 -1.44 2.24
N HIS A 36 6.69 -2.32 2.69
CA HIS A 36 6.39 -3.21 3.82
C HIS A 36 6.01 -2.44 5.09
N ARG A 37 6.77 -1.40 5.45
CA ARG A 37 6.45 -0.55 6.60
C ARG A 37 5.10 0.16 6.47
N ASP A 38 4.76 0.58 5.26
CA ASP A 38 3.48 1.23 4.97
C ASP A 38 2.31 0.23 5.01
N MET A 39 2.52 -1.02 4.54
CA MET A 39 1.55 -2.11 4.67
C MET A 39 1.33 -2.54 6.13
N GLU A 40 2.36 -2.52 6.96
CA GLU A 40 2.23 -2.71 8.41
C GLU A 40 1.39 -1.60 9.04
N ALA A 41 1.65 -0.34 8.67
CA ALA A 41 0.88 0.80 9.16
C ALA A 41 -0.61 0.73 8.76
N LEU A 42 -0.90 0.33 7.52
CA LEU A 42 -2.28 0.10 7.05
C LEU A 42 -2.94 -1.07 7.78
N SER A 43 -2.22 -2.17 7.98
CA SER A 43 -2.75 -3.32 8.71
C SER A 43 -3.07 -2.96 10.17
N ALA A 44 -2.22 -2.17 10.81
CA ALA A 44 -2.42 -1.68 12.17
C ALA A 44 -3.61 -0.71 12.28
N SER A 45 -3.97 -0.01 11.20
CA SER A 45 -5.14 0.86 11.14
C SER A 45 -6.45 0.12 10.79
N GLY A 46 -6.45 -1.22 10.80
CA GLY A 46 -7.62 -2.03 10.46
C GLY A 46 -7.89 -2.17 8.95
N VAL A 47 -7.00 -1.63 8.11
CA VAL A 47 -7.07 -1.76 6.65
C VAL A 47 -6.40 -3.07 6.25
N ARG A 48 -7.10 -4.20 6.45
CA ARG A 48 -6.78 -5.47 5.77
C ARG A 48 -7.70 -5.59 4.57
N GLY A 49 -7.17 -6.13 3.46
CA GLY A 49 -7.90 -6.41 2.21
C GLY A 49 -9.00 -7.47 2.38
N THR A 50 -9.97 -7.19 3.24
CA THR A 50 -11.06 -8.09 3.59
C THR A 50 -12.35 -7.43 3.16
N ARG A 51 -12.81 -7.88 1.98
CA ARG A 51 -14.19 -7.80 1.47
C ARG A 51 -14.71 -6.38 1.20
N ILE A 52 -14.49 -5.95 -0.04
CA ILE A 52 -15.55 -5.31 -0.85
C ILE A 52 -15.91 -6.33 -1.94
#